data_AF-A0A9Q0N1I3-F1
#
_entry.id   AF-A0A9Q0N1I3-F1
#
_cell.length_a   1.000
_cell.length_b   1.000
_cell.length_c   1.000
_cell.angle_alpha   90.00
_cell.angle_beta   90.00
_cell.angle_gamma   90.00
#
_symmetry.space_group_name_H-M   'P 1'
#
loop_
_entity.id
_entity.type
_entity.pdbx_description
1 polymer ?
#
loop_
_entity_poly.entity_id
_entity_poly.type
_entity_poly.pdbx_seq_one_letter_code
_entity_poly.pdbx_strand_id
1 'polypeptide(L)'
;MNDGKYHMLPTGELLVINITRTDAQRSYRCRTHHQLTQEAVVSENVGRIQLTDMREPVPPIMNDKLIQLTVRIDDVLVLPCVAYASPRPAYRTEETLRLEIKFRSKTFKKHCPENTFTLKSQRPNHESNLSIQLLLY
;
A
#
# COMPACT_ATOMS: atom_id res chain seq x y z
N MET A 1 7.18 0.10 -20.60
CA MET A 1 8.01 -0.85 -19.82
C MET A 1 7.87 -0.48 -18.34
N ASN A 2 6.96 -1.12 -17.61
CA ASN A 2 6.79 -0.90 -16.18
C ASN A 2 7.74 -1.86 -15.45
N ASP A 3 8.89 -1.36 -15.03
CA ASP A 3 10.00 -2.16 -14.46
C ASP A 3 9.76 -2.59 -13.00
N GLY A 4 8.49 -2.67 -12.57
CA GLY A 4 8.10 -2.98 -11.18
C GLY A 4 8.52 -1.95 -10.13
N LYS A 5 9.19 -0.86 -10.53
CA LYS A 5 9.66 0.18 -9.60
C LYS A 5 8.56 1.12 -9.15
N TYR A 6 7.63 1.45 -10.04
CA TYR A 6 6.56 2.42 -9.80
C TYR A 6 5.20 1.72 -9.87
N HIS A 7 4.43 1.80 -8.80
CA HIS A 7 3.11 1.19 -8.70
C HIS A 7 2.09 2.23 -8.25
N MET A 8 1.08 2.48 -9.07
CA MET A 8 -0.10 3.24 -8.62
C MET A 8 -1.02 2.30 -7.86
N LEU A 9 -1.41 2.72 -6.66
CA LEU A 9 -2.34 2.00 -5.82
C LEU A 9 -3.77 2.30 -6.27
N PRO A 10 -4.74 1.39 -6.03
CA PRO A 10 -6.15 1.65 -6.32
C PRO A 10 -6.72 2.87 -5.59
N THR A 11 -6.07 3.31 -4.51
CA THR A 11 -6.38 4.55 -3.77
C THR A 11 -5.93 5.83 -4.46
N GLY A 12 -5.12 5.74 -5.52
CA GLY A 12 -4.52 6.88 -6.22
C GLY A 12 -3.14 7.29 -5.68
N GLU A 13 -2.62 6.63 -4.65
CA GLU A 13 -1.25 6.84 -4.14
C GLU A 13 -0.20 6.22 -5.08
N LEU A 14 1.01 6.79 -5.14
CA LEU A 14 2.14 6.24 -5.86
C LEU A 14 3.11 5.55 -4.89
N LEU A 15 3.33 4.25 -5.09
CA LEU A 15 4.37 3.47 -4.42
C LEU A 15 5.63 3.43 -5.29
N VAL A 16 6.76 3.84 -4.71
CA VAL A 16 8.09 3.75 -5.34
C VAL A 16 8.92 2.71 -4.59
N ILE A 17 9.27 1.63 -5.28
CA ILE A 17 9.97 0.48 -4.70
C ILE A 17 11.48 0.65 -4.89
N ASN A 18 12.27 0.21 -3.91
CA ASN A 18 13.75 0.28 -3.95
C ASN A 18 14.25 1.69 -4.27
N ILE A 19 13.83 2.66 -3.45
CA ILE A 19 14.19 4.07 -3.60
C ILE A 19 15.72 4.23 -3.61
N THR A 20 16.21 5.02 -4.57
CA THR A 20 17.61 5.40 -4.71
C THR A 20 17.77 6.93 -4.67
N ARG A 21 19.01 7.43 -4.58
CA ARG A 21 19.30 8.87 -4.66
C ARG A 21 18.76 9.52 -5.94
N THR A 22 18.70 8.77 -7.05
CA THR A 22 18.13 9.28 -8.31
C THR A 22 16.64 9.57 -8.20
N ASP A 23 15.89 8.81 -7.38
CA ASP A 23 14.46 9.00 -7.19
C ASP A 23 14.16 10.21 -6.30
N ALA A 24 15.06 10.56 -5.38
CA ALA A 24 14.98 11.75 -4.55
C ALA A 24 15.17 13.06 -5.35
N GLN A 25 15.86 12.99 -6.49
CA GLN A 25 16.03 14.13 -7.40
C GLN A 25 14.84 14.30 -8.35
N ARG A 26 13.95 13.31 -8.45
CA ARG A 26 12.74 13.39 -9.28
C ARG A 26 11.65 14.21 -8.61
N SER A 27 10.81 14.83 -9.44
CA SER A 27 9.63 15.56 -9.01
C SER A 27 8.38 14.79 -9.43
N TYR A 28 7.44 14.58 -8.50
CA TYR A 28 6.22 13.83 -8.71
C TYR A 28 5.02 14.76 -8.62
N ARG A 29 4.08 14.63 -9.57
CA ARG A 29 2.82 15.39 -9.59
C ARG A 29 1.66 14.42 -9.75
N CYS A 30 0.54 14.71 -9.10
CA CYS A 30 -0.69 13.97 -9.30
C CYS A 30 -1.40 14.51 -10.53
N ARG A 31 -1.97 13.63 -11.35
CA ARG A 31 -2.85 13.98 -12.46
C ARG A 31 -4.21 13.35 -12.21
N THR A 32 -5.21 14.18 -11.99
CA THR A 32 -6.60 13.73 -11.82
C THR A 32 -7.34 13.82 -13.15
N HIS A 33 -8.31 12.94 -13.34
CA HIS A 33 -9.18 12.92 -14.51
C HIS A 33 -10.62 13.00 -14.04
N HIS A 34 -11.36 13.96 -14.58
CA HIS A 34 -12.79 14.06 -14.31
C HIS A 34 -13.54 13.05 -15.18
N GLN A 35 -14.27 12.12 -14.56
CA GLN A 35 -14.84 10.95 -15.26
C GLN A 35 -15.88 11.32 -16.33
N LEU A 36 -16.62 12.41 -16.14
CA LEU A 36 -17.69 12.82 -17.06
C LEU A 36 -17.16 13.68 -18.21
N THR A 37 -16.30 14.66 -17.90
CA THR A 37 -15.79 15.64 -18.89
C THR A 37 -14.49 15.18 -19.56
N GLN A 38 -13.83 14.16 -19.01
CA GLN A 38 -12.51 13.68 -19.43
C GLN A 38 -11.39 14.73 -19.28
N GLU A 39 -11.68 15.87 -18.64
CA GLU A 39 -10.68 16.88 -18.34
C GLU A 39 -9.63 16.35 -17.38
N ALA A 40 -8.37 16.72 -17.63
CA ALA A 40 -7.25 16.33 -16.80
C ALA A 40 -6.63 17.54 -16.14
N VAL A 41 -6.48 17.48 -14.82
CA VAL A 41 -5.85 18.55 -14.02
C VAL A 41 -4.62 17.97 -13.32
N VAL A 42 -3.52 18.70 -13.40
CA VAL A 42 -2.26 18.34 -12.73
C VAL A 42 -2.14 19.15 -11.45
N SER A 43 -1.71 18.51 -10.37
CA SER A 43 -1.50 19.18 -9.08
C SER A 43 -0.49 20.33 -9.21
N GLU A 44 -0.82 21.50 -8.66
CA GLU A 44 0.09 22.64 -8.55
C GLU A 44 1.29 22.29 -7.66
N ASN A 45 1.02 21.62 -6.54
CA ASN A 45 2.02 21.12 -5.63
C ASN A 45 2.83 19.97 -6.24
N VAL A 46 4.11 19.92 -5.85
CA VAL A 46 5.08 18.90 -6.28
C VAL A 46 5.52 18.07 -5.08
N GLY A 47 5.42 16.75 -5.20
CA GLY A 47 6.01 15.81 -4.26
C GLY A 47 7.48 15.53 -4.60
N ARG A 48 8.32 15.45 -3.58
CA ARG A 48 9.71 14.99 -3.68
C ARG A 48 9.99 13.97 -2.59
N ILE A 49 10.81 12.97 -2.92
CA ILE A 49 11.24 11.98 -1.94
C ILE A 49 12.42 12.55 -1.16
N GLN A 50 12.33 12.54 0.17
CA GLN A 50 13.46 12.85 1.04
C GLN A 50 14.09 11.55 1.52
N LEU A 51 15.39 11.42 1.35
CA LEU A 51 16.17 10.29 1.84
C LEU A 51 16.93 10.71 3.08
N THR A 52 16.71 9.98 4.17
CA THR A 52 17.41 10.17 5.44
C THR A 52 18.13 8.87 5.79
N ASP A 53 19.44 8.95 6.00
CA ASP A 53 20.23 7.82 6.48
C ASP A 53 20.00 7.65 7.99
N MET A 54 19.58 6.46 8.41
CA MET A 54 19.39 6.13 9.83
C MET A 54 20.75 5.78 10.44
N ARG A 55 21.17 6.55 11.44
CA ARG A 55 22.50 6.38 12.09
C ARG A 55 22.52 5.25 13.10
N GLU A 56 21.38 4.96 13.70
CA GLU A 56 21.21 3.90 14.70
C GLU A 56 20.24 2.84 14.17
N PRO A 57 20.27 1.61 14.71
CA PRO A 57 19.24 0.63 14.43
C PRO A 57 17.86 1.16 14.83
N VAL A 58 16.91 1.09 13.90
CA VAL A 58 15.53 1.50 14.10
C VAL A 58 14.66 0.26 13.93
N PRO A 59 13.88 -0.16 14.94
CA PRO A 59 12.96 -1.29 14.78
C PRO A 59 11.91 -0.97 13.70
N PRO A 60 11.26 -1.98 13.09
CA PRO A 60 10.23 -1.75 12.09
C PRO A 60 9.09 -0.87 12.64
N ILE A 61 8.95 0.33 12.09
CA ILE A 61 7.85 1.24 12.39
C ILE A 61 6.87 1.20 11.22
N MET A 62 5.64 0.78 11.50
CA MET A 62 4.58 0.72 10.51
C MET A 62 3.91 2.08 10.35
N ASN A 63 3.69 2.49 9.09
CA ASN A 63 2.81 3.60 8.80
C ASN A 63 1.36 3.10 8.80
N ASP A 64 0.73 3.20 9.97
CA ASP A 64 -0.67 2.82 10.14
C ASP A 64 -1.58 3.77 9.36
N LYS A 65 -2.17 3.24 8.30
CA LYS A 65 -3.30 3.86 7.61
C LYS A 65 -4.43 2.86 7.53
N LEU A 66 -5.56 3.22 8.14
CA LEU A 66 -6.83 2.55 7.88
C LEU A 66 -7.25 2.88 6.45
N ILE A 67 -7.28 1.87 5.58
CA ILE A 67 -7.72 2.05 4.19
C ILE A 67 -9.06 1.35 4.03
N GLN A 68 -10.04 2.09 3.49
CA GLN A 68 -11.32 1.57 3.03
C GLN A 68 -11.33 1.53 1.51
N LEU A 69 -11.50 0.34 0.94
CA LEU A 69 -11.47 0.15 -0.53
C LEU A 69 -12.73 -0.55 -1.02
N THR A 70 -13.22 -0.10 -2.18
CA THR A 70 -14.24 -0.79 -2.97
C THR A 70 -13.61 -1.34 -4.23
N VAL A 71 -13.57 -2.67 -4.39
CA VAL A 71 -13.00 -3.36 -5.55
C VAL A 71 -14.04 -4.20 -6.29
N ARG A 72 -13.84 -4.46 -7.59
CA ARG A 72 -14.75 -5.36 -8.33
C ARG A 72 -14.42 -6.82 -7.99
N ILE A 73 -15.40 -7.68 -8.23
CA ILE A 73 -15.21 -9.13 -8.05
C ILE A 73 -14.20 -9.57 -9.12
N ASP A 74 -13.26 -10.44 -8.72
CA ASP A 74 -12.14 -10.93 -9.52
C ASP A 74 -11.01 -9.91 -9.83
N ASP A 75 -11.06 -8.69 -9.27
CA ASP A 75 -9.92 -7.78 -9.31
C ASP A 75 -8.82 -8.24 -8.34
N VAL A 76 -7.56 -8.18 -8.78
CA VAL A 76 -6.40 -8.38 -7.90
C VAL A 76 -6.18 -7.14 -7.06
N LEU A 77 -6.39 -7.26 -5.75
CA LEU A 77 -6.17 -6.18 -4.80
C LEU A 77 -4.75 -6.26 -4.20
N VAL A 78 -3.93 -5.24 -4.46
CA VAL A 78 -2.63 -5.06 -3.81
C VAL A 78 -2.78 -4.06 -2.67
N LEU A 79 -2.52 -4.52 -1.44
CA LEU A 79 -2.55 -3.68 -0.25
C LEU A 79 -1.14 -3.53 0.31
N PRO A 80 -0.53 -2.33 0.25
CA PRO A 80 0.81 -2.13 0.76
C PRO A 80 0.77 -2.12 2.28
N CYS A 81 1.67 -2.89 2.90
CA CYS A 81 2.05 -2.71 4.29
C CYS A 81 3.46 -2.12 4.27
N VAL A 82 3.58 -0.82 4.57
CA VAL A 82 4.86 -0.11 4.49
C VAL A 82 5.36 0.12 5.90
N ALA A 83 6.55 -0.41 6.19
CA ALA A 83 7.30 -0.14 7.40
C ALA A 83 8.67 0.45 7.04
N TYR A 84 9.21 1.29 7.91
CA TYR A 84 10.60 1.73 7.81
C TYR A 84 11.39 1.20 9.02
N ALA A 85 12.61 0.73 8.76
CA ALA A 85 13.50 0.16 9.77
C ALA A 85 14.96 0.29 9.31
N SER A 86 15.88 0.18 10.26
CA SER A 86 17.31 0.02 10.02
C SER A 86 17.83 -1.09 10.94
N PRO A 87 18.32 -2.23 10.43
CA PRO A 87 18.46 -2.60 9.02
C PRO A 87 17.11 -2.78 8.31
N ARG A 88 17.13 -2.86 6.96
CA ARG A 88 15.90 -3.06 6.16
C ARG A 88 15.16 -4.31 6.67
N PRO A 89 13.86 -4.22 6.98
CA PRO A 89 13.13 -5.38 7.48
C PRO A 89 13.00 -6.40 6.36
N ALA A 90 13.25 -7.66 6.68
CA ALA A 90 12.95 -8.75 5.78
C ALA A 90 11.66 -9.45 6.22
N TYR A 91 10.91 -9.93 5.24
CA TYR A 91 9.64 -10.59 5.47
C TYR A 91 9.89 -12.09 5.55
N ARG A 92 9.43 -12.75 6.61
CA ARG A 92 9.27 -14.21 6.60
C ARG A 92 7.85 -14.49 6.16
N THR A 93 7.67 -14.74 4.86
CA THR A 93 6.44 -15.39 4.39
C THR A 93 6.52 -16.84 4.84
N GLU A 94 5.89 -17.18 5.97
CA GLU A 94 5.46 -18.57 6.16
C GLU A 94 4.37 -18.82 5.12
N GLU A 95 4.84 -19.32 3.98
CA GLU A 95 4.09 -19.66 2.79
C GLU A 95 3.42 -18.46 2.10
N THR A 96 3.58 -18.43 0.78
CA THR A 96 2.83 -17.53 -0.07
C THR A 96 1.37 -17.98 -0.03
N LEU A 97 0.63 -17.53 0.98
CA LEU A 97 -0.81 -17.66 1.03
C LEU A 97 -1.38 -16.82 -0.11
N ARG A 98 -1.44 -17.40 -1.32
CA ARG A 98 -2.40 -17.00 -2.35
C ARG A 98 -3.79 -17.27 -1.79
N LEU A 99 -4.26 -16.36 -0.95
CA LEU A 99 -5.62 -16.37 -0.45
C LEU A 99 -6.49 -15.74 -1.52
N GLU A 100 -7.10 -16.58 -2.35
CA GLU A 100 -8.22 -16.17 -3.20
C GLU A 100 -9.46 -15.99 -2.31
N ILE A 101 -9.63 -14.79 -1.76
CA ILE A 101 -10.78 -14.51 -0.92
C ILE A 101 -11.94 -14.02 -1.79
N LYS A 102 -12.88 -14.93 -2.08
CA LYS A 102 -14.10 -14.59 -2.82
C LYS A 102 -15.13 -13.95 -1.91
N PHE A 103 -15.11 -12.62 -1.79
CA PHE A 103 -16.17 -11.88 -1.10
C PHE A 103 -17.28 -11.47 -2.08
N ARG A 104 -18.55 -11.74 -1.73
CA ARG A 104 -19.73 -11.39 -2.54
C ARG A 104 -20.07 -9.87 -2.52
N SER A 105 -19.48 -9.04 -1.65
CA SER A 105 -19.65 -7.57 -1.65
C SER A 105 -18.46 -6.84 -0.99
N LYS A 106 -18.28 -5.57 -1.37
CA LYS A 106 -17.05 -5.04 -1.97
C LYS A 106 -16.18 -4.14 -1.08
N THR A 107 -16.51 -3.93 0.18
CA THR A 107 -15.79 -2.95 1.02
C THR A 107 -14.89 -3.63 2.04
N PHE A 108 -13.59 -3.38 1.92
CA PHE A 108 -12.54 -3.93 2.78
C PHE A 108 -11.97 -2.86 3.68
N LYS A 109 -11.72 -3.22 4.94
CA LYS A 109 -10.89 -2.44 5.85
C LYS A 109 -9.54 -3.13 6.04
N LYS A 110 -8.46 -2.44 5.63
CA LYS A 110 -7.08 -2.81 5.95
C LYS A 110 -6.70 -2.22 7.30
N HIS A 111 -6.22 -3.05 8.22
CA HIS A 111 -5.59 -2.59 9.45
C HIS A 111 -4.23 -3.30 9.60
N CYS A 112 -3.17 -2.53 9.87
CA CYS A 112 -1.80 -3.04 9.99
C CYS A 112 -1.12 -2.67 11.31
N PRO A 113 -1.76 -2.92 12.48
CA PRO A 113 -1.09 -2.71 13.75
C PRO A 113 -0.02 -3.81 13.91
N GLU A 114 1.15 -3.42 14.41
CA GLU A 114 2.09 -4.35 15.06
C GLU A 114 2.32 -5.65 14.27
N ASN A 115 2.83 -5.53 13.05
CA ASN A 115 3.20 -6.68 12.22
C ASN A 115 2.04 -7.58 11.78
N THR A 116 0.78 -7.16 11.91
CA THR A 116 -0.39 -7.99 11.53
C THR A 116 -1.27 -7.28 10.52
N PHE A 117 -1.39 -7.85 9.32
CA PHE A 117 -2.30 -7.37 8.28
C PHE A 117 -3.67 -8.05 8.42
N THR A 118 -4.69 -7.28 8.77
CA THR A 118 -6.06 -7.80 8.87
C THR A 118 -6.95 -7.23 7.76
N LEU A 119 -7.67 -8.12 7.07
CA LEU A 119 -8.75 -7.83 6.16
C LEU A 119 -10.09 -8.18 6.81
N LYS A 120 -10.94 -7.18 6.98
CA LYS A 120 -12.31 -7.38 7.49
C LYS A 120 -13.35 -7.03 6.43
N SER A 121 -14.37 -7.88 6.31
CA SER A 121 -15.60 -7.59 5.57
C SER A 121 -16.45 -6.57 6.35
N GLN A 122 -16.89 -5.49 5.71
CA GLN A 122 -17.70 -4.44 6.34
C GLN A 122 -19.22 -4.75 6.36
N ARG A 123 -19.66 -6.00 6.17
CA ARG A 123 -21.10 -6.31 6.16
C ARG A 123 -21.69 -6.21 7.58
N PRO A 124 -22.82 -5.50 7.77
CA PRO A 124 -23.46 -5.36 9.08
C PRO A 124 -23.99 -6.68 9.67
N ASN A 125 -24.19 -7.73 8.86
CA ASN A 125 -24.76 -9.01 9.30
C ASN A 125 -23.87 -10.24 9.01
N HIS A 126 -22.61 -10.04 8.58
CA HIS A 126 -21.68 -11.15 8.33
C HIS A 126 -20.23 -10.68 8.48
N GLU A 127 -19.71 -10.77 9.70
CA GLU A 127 -18.29 -10.55 9.97
C GLU A 127 -17.51 -11.78 9.55
N SER A 128 -16.78 -11.66 8.45
CA SER A 128 -15.78 -12.64 8.03
C SER A 128 -14.44 -11.93 8.06
N ASN A 129 -13.56 -12.38 8.95
CA ASN A 129 -12.25 -11.81 9.20
C ASN A 129 -11.18 -12.72 8.61
N LEU A 130 -10.25 -12.15 7.85
CA LEU A 130 -9.00 -12.79 7.50
C LEU A 130 -7.87 -11.97 8.14
N SER A 131 -7.08 -12.60 9.01
CA SER A 131 -5.88 -12.02 9.58
C SER A 131 -4.66 -12.73 9.04
N ILE A 132 -3.72 -11.98 8.46
CA ILE A 132 -2.41 -12.45 8.01
C ILE A 132 -1.38 -11.80 8.93
N GLN A 133 -0.59 -12.59 9.64
CA GLN A 133 0.50 -12.08 10.46
C GLN A 133 1.78 -11.99 9.62
N LEU A 134 2.35 -10.80 9.53
CA LEU A 134 3.58 -10.49 8.81
C LEU A 134 4.72 -10.33 9.81
N LEU A 135 5.51 -11.38 10.04
CA LEU A 135 6.69 -11.28 10.89
C LEU A 135 7.77 -10.43 10.18
N LEU A 136 7.91 -9.17 10.62
CA LEU A 136 9.01 -8.27 10.26
C LEU A 136 10.11 -8.39 11.32
N TYR A 137 11.33 -8.66 10.88
CA TYR A 137 12.54 -8.74 11.71
C TYR A 137 13.59 -7.75 11.22
#